data_AF-A0AAE9HXN0-F1
#
_entry.id   AF-A0AAE9HXN0-F1
#
_cell.length_a   1.000
_cell.length_b   1.000
_cell.length_c   1.000
_cell.angle_alpha   90.00
_cell.angle_beta   90.00
_cell.angle_gamma   90.00
#
_symmetry.space_group_name_H-M   'P 1'
#
loop_
_entity.id
_entity.type
_entity.pdbx_description
1 polymer ?
#
loop_
_entity_poly.entity_id
_entity_poly.type
_entity_poly.pdbx_seq_one_letter_code
_entity_poly.pdbx_strand_id
1 'polypeptide(L)'
;MNAREVLSLSPVMPVLAVEDADVAADLAQALYNGGIRTLEITLRTPCALAAISRIRQVLPDAVVGAGTVLDETQLRAAVDAGAQFVISPGIYPAFAEAAARAAVPVIPGVATAGELMLALAHGLDTCKLFPAEVVGGRALLQAWHGPFPQAMFCPTGGISAATAPDYLRLPNVLCVGGSWLAPKAAVAARDWETISRLAREAAALRA
;
A
#
# COMPACT_ATOMS: atom_id res chain seq x y z
N MET A 1 14.35 6.77 0.61
CA MET A 1 13.72 5.46 0.35
C MET A 1 12.99 5.54 -0.97
N ASN A 2 13.14 4.57 -1.86
CA ASN A 2 12.43 4.49 -3.14
C ASN A 2 11.20 3.55 -3.06
N ALA A 3 10.40 3.48 -4.12
CA ALA A 3 9.17 2.68 -4.15
C ALA A 3 9.40 1.17 -3.96
N ARG A 4 10.46 0.61 -4.55
CA ARG A 4 10.81 -0.81 -4.40
C ARG A 4 11.20 -1.14 -2.97
N GLU A 5 11.98 -0.27 -2.33
CA GLU A 5 12.34 -0.40 -0.92
C GLU A 5 11.10 -0.39 -0.03
N VAL A 6 10.16 0.55 -0.25
CA VAL A 6 8.89 0.60 0.48
C VAL A 6 8.14 -0.72 0.36
N LEU A 7 7.93 -1.23 -0.86
CA LEU A 7 7.19 -2.49 -1.05
C LEU A 7 7.92 -3.71 -0.49
N SER A 8 9.24 -3.67 -0.33
CA SER A 8 10.03 -4.82 0.15
C SER A 8 10.11 -4.92 1.67
N LEU A 9 9.65 -3.91 2.42
CA LEU A 9 9.73 -3.87 3.89
C LEU A 9 8.83 -4.91 4.58
N SER A 10 7.78 -5.37 3.91
CA SER A 10 6.86 -6.37 4.46
C SER A 10 6.20 -7.12 3.31
N PRO A 11 5.96 -8.45 3.44
CA PRO A 11 5.27 -9.22 2.38
C PRO A 11 3.81 -8.77 2.18
N VAL A 12 3.23 -8.09 3.17
CA VAL A 12 1.89 -7.55 3.10
C VAL A 12 1.86 -6.09 3.53
N MET A 13 1.25 -5.25 2.71
CA MET A 13 0.93 -3.87 3.01
C MET A 13 -0.52 -3.76 3.53
N PRO A 14 -0.73 -3.39 4.80
CA PRO A 14 -2.07 -3.23 5.33
C PRO A 14 -2.74 -1.99 4.75
N VAL A 15 -3.93 -2.16 4.19
CA VAL A 15 -4.76 -1.07 3.64
C VAL A 15 -5.76 -0.62 4.71
N LEU A 16 -5.48 0.51 5.36
CA LEU A 16 -6.16 0.94 6.57
C LEU A 16 -7.12 2.10 6.29
N ALA A 17 -8.39 1.95 6.68
CA ALA A 17 -9.31 3.07 6.86
C ALA A 17 -9.53 3.24 8.37
N VAL A 18 -9.23 4.43 8.88
CA VAL A 18 -9.31 4.75 10.30
C VAL A 18 -10.30 5.89 10.50
N GLU A 19 -11.18 5.78 11.48
CA GLU A 19 -12.19 6.80 11.78
C GLU A 19 -11.73 7.76 12.89
N ASP A 20 -10.69 7.39 13.64
CA ASP A 20 -10.17 8.12 14.78
C ASP A 20 -8.62 8.08 14.77
N ALA A 21 -7.99 9.23 15.01
CA ALA A 21 -6.55 9.39 14.91
C ALA A 21 -5.78 8.74 16.08
N ASP A 22 -6.37 8.69 17.27
CA ASP A 22 -5.75 8.00 18.42
C ASP A 22 -5.86 6.48 18.26
N VAL A 23 -7.00 5.99 17.77
CA VAL A 23 -7.16 4.59 17.36
C VAL A 23 -6.13 4.21 16.29
N ALA A 24 -5.79 5.12 15.38
CA ALA A 24 -4.80 4.85 14.35
C ALA A 24 -3.38 4.60 14.91
N ALA A 25 -3.01 5.28 16.01
CA ALA A 25 -1.73 5.06 16.70
C ALA A 25 -1.66 3.67 17.33
N ASP A 26 -2.69 3.27 18.09
CA ASP A 26 -2.75 1.96 18.72
C ASP A 26 -2.76 0.83 17.69
N LEU A 27 -3.54 1.01 16.61
CA LEU A 27 -3.58 0.09 15.47
C LEU A 27 -2.21 -0.06 14.80
N ALA A 28 -1.53 1.05 14.54
CA ALA A 28 -0.19 1.05 13.95
C ALA A 28 0.82 0.31 14.85
N GLN A 29 0.75 0.54 16.17
CA GLN A 29 1.62 -0.15 17.13
C GLN A 29 1.35 -1.67 17.15
N ALA A 30 0.08 -2.10 17.11
CA ALA A 30 -0.27 -3.51 17.06
C ALA A 30 0.28 -4.20 15.79
N LEU A 31 0.08 -3.58 14.63
CA LEU A 31 0.62 -4.07 13.36
C LEU A 31 2.17 -4.13 13.39
N TYR A 32 2.81 -3.12 13.96
CA TYR A 32 4.27 -3.05 14.10
C TYR A 32 4.82 -4.14 15.03
N ASN A 33 4.18 -4.35 16.18
CA ASN A 33 4.51 -5.42 17.11
C ASN A 33 4.33 -6.81 16.46
N GLY A 34 3.40 -6.94 15.52
CA GLY A 34 3.22 -8.12 14.69
C GLY A 34 4.29 -8.32 13.62
N GLY A 35 5.17 -7.36 13.36
CA GLY A 35 6.25 -7.49 12.37
C GLY A 35 6.01 -6.74 11.06
N ILE A 36 4.88 -6.06 10.90
CA ILE A 36 4.63 -5.19 9.74
C ILE A 36 5.42 -3.89 9.91
N ARG A 37 6.03 -3.40 8.83
CA ARG A 37 6.88 -2.20 8.87
C ARG A 37 6.34 -1.06 8.03
N THR A 38 5.47 -1.35 7.07
CA THR A 38 4.81 -0.38 6.20
C THR A 38 3.32 -0.30 6.45
N LEU A 39 2.77 0.91 6.47
CA LEU A 39 1.35 1.16 6.75
C LEU A 39 0.75 2.10 5.71
N GLU A 40 -0.29 1.67 4.98
CA GLU A 40 -1.05 2.50 4.03
C GLU A 40 -2.30 3.05 4.71
N ILE A 41 -2.29 4.33 5.10
CA ILE A 41 -3.48 5.03 5.62
C ILE A 41 -4.27 5.62 4.45
N THR A 42 -5.44 5.05 4.18
CA THR A 42 -6.27 5.50 3.06
C THR A 42 -6.97 6.84 3.36
N LEU A 43 -6.93 7.79 2.43
CA LEU A 43 -7.63 9.08 2.50
C LEU A 43 -9.14 8.95 2.25
N ARG A 44 -9.77 7.97 2.91
CA ARG A 44 -11.20 7.66 2.80
C ARG A 44 -12.02 8.17 3.99
N THR A 45 -11.35 8.76 4.97
CA THR A 45 -11.96 9.32 6.19
C THR A 45 -11.41 10.72 6.45
N PRO A 46 -12.18 11.61 7.11
CA PRO A 46 -11.73 12.98 7.40
C PRO A 46 -10.47 13.07 8.27
N CYS A 47 -10.19 12.06 9.11
CA CYS A 47 -9.06 12.07 10.03
C CYS A 47 -7.78 11.46 9.45
N ALA A 48 -7.78 10.95 8.21
CA ALA A 48 -6.65 10.19 7.66
C ALA A 48 -5.31 10.94 7.69
N LEU A 49 -5.30 12.24 7.37
CA LEU A 49 -4.08 13.06 7.44
C LEU A 49 -3.58 13.23 8.88
N ALA A 50 -4.49 13.50 9.82
CA ALA A 50 -4.16 13.60 11.24
C ALA A 50 -3.63 12.26 11.79
N ALA A 51 -4.20 11.14 11.34
CA ALA A 51 -3.73 9.80 11.68
C ALA A 51 -2.29 9.55 11.18
N ILE A 52 -1.95 9.95 9.95
CA ILE A 52 -0.58 9.86 9.42
C ILE A 52 0.38 10.64 10.34
N SER A 53 0.07 11.91 10.62
CA SER A 53 0.91 12.74 11.49
C SER A 53 1.06 12.14 12.89
N ARG A 54 -0.04 11.62 13.46
CA ARG A 54 -0.04 10.99 14.78
C ARG A 54 0.84 9.75 14.83
N ILE A 55 0.73 8.84 13.85
CA ILE A 55 1.55 7.63 13.79
C ILE A 55 3.03 8.00 13.64
N ARG A 56 3.36 8.97 12.78
CA ARG A 56 4.75 9.44 12.60
C ARG A 56 5.37 9.98 13.90
N GLN A 57 4.57 10.58 14.78
CA GLN A 57 5.04 11.09 16.07
C GLN A 57 5.28 9.97 17.10
N VAL A 58 4.40 8.97 17.17
CA VAL A 58 4.49 7.93 18.21
C VAL A 58 5.33 6.72 17.83
N LEU A 59 5.43 6.46 16.53
CA LEU A 59 6.08 5.27 15.99
C LEU A 59 7.01 5.67 14.83
N PRO A 60 8.11 6.38 15.13
CA PRO A 60 8.99 6.94 14.11
C PRO A 60 9.66 5.88 13.23
N ASP A 61 9.81 4.66 13.74
CA ASP A 61 10.42 3.51 13.06
C ASP A 61 9.47 2.81 12.07
N ALA A 62 8.16 3.10 12.10
CA ALA A 62 7.24 2.64 11.08
C ALA A 62 7.32 3.55 9.84
N VAL A 63 7.22 2.91 8.67
CA VAL A 63 7.12 3.62 7.40
C VAL A 63 5.64 3.81 7.08
N VAL A 64 5.15 5.03 7.22
CA VAL A 64 3.72 5.36 7.05
C VAL A 64 3.53 6.12 5.75
N GLY A 65 2.56 5.71 4.94
CA GLY A 65 2.19 6.36 3.70
C GLY A 65 0.70 6.63 3.61
N ALA A 66 0.32 7.40 2.59
CA ALA A 66 -1.07 7.67 2.27
C ALA A 66 -1.53 6.79 1.10
N GLY A 67 -2.72 6.21 1.22
CA GLY A 67 -3.41 5.48 0.16
C GLY A 67 -4.65 6.21 -0.33
N THR A 68 -5.20 5.79 -1.46
CA THR A 68 -6.39 6.46 -2.06
C THR A 68 -6.14 7.94 -2.36
N VAL A 69 -4.91 8.30 -2.73
CA VAL A 69 -4.60 9.66 -3.22
C VAL A 69 -5.08 9.78 -4.66
N LEU A 70 -5.93 10.76 -4.94
CA LEU A 70 -6.63 10.89 -6.23
C LEU A 70 -6.08 12.01 -7.11
N ASP A 71 -5.42 13.00 -6.52
CA ASP A 71 -4.93 14.19 -7.24
C ASP A 71 -3.68 14.79 -6.57
N GLU A 72 -3.11 15.81 -7.20
CA GLU A 72 -1.92 16.51 -6.71
C GLU A 72 -2.16 17.25 -5.39
N THR A 73 -3.38 17.74 -5.14
CA THR A 73 -3.72 18.44 -3.90
C THR A 73 -3.64 17.47 -2.72
N GLN A 74 -4.21 16.28 -2.88
CA GLN A 74 -4.14 15.21 -1.88
C GLN A 74 -2.73 14.67 -1.70
N LEU A 75 -1.96 14.55 -2.80
CA LEU A 75 -0.54 14.17 -2.75
C LEU A 75 0.26 15.15 -1.87
N ARG A 76 0.11 16.45 -2.10
CA ARG A 76 0.78 17.49 -1.30
C ARG A 76 0.33 17.43 0.16
N ALA A 77 -0.97 17.35 0.42
CA ALA A 77 -1.50 17.27 1.78
C ALA A 77 -0.99 16.02 2.54
N ALA A 78 -0.86 14.87 1.87
CA ALA A 78 -0.30 13.66 2.46
C ALA A 78 1.18 13.84 2.83
N VAL A 79 1.98 14.43 1.94
CA VAL A 79 3.39 14.72 2.20
C VAL A 79 3.54 15.70 3.36
N ASP A 80 2.74 16.77 3.38
CA ASP A 80 2.74 17.76 4.47
C ASP A 80 2.34 17.14 5.81
N ALA A 81 1.45 16.15 5.81
CA ALA A 81 1.09 15.37 6.99
C ALA A 81 2.19 14.40 7.46
N GLY A 82 3.26 14.22 6.68
CA GLY A 82 4.41 13.38 7.00
C GLY A 82 4.38 11.99 6.35
N ALA A 83 3.55 11.76 5.33
CA ALA A 83 3.57 10.52 4.58
C ALA A 83 4.95 10.32 3.91
N GLN A 84 5.52 9.12 4.06
CA GLN A 84 6.83 8.75 3.52
C GLN A 84 6.74 8.08 2.16
N PHE A 85 5.53 7.70 1.73
CA PHE A 85 5.19 7.22 0.40
C PHE A 85 3.71 7.48 0.11
N VAL A 86 3.33 7.42 -1.16
CA VAL A 86 1.93 7.59 -1.59
C VAL A 86 1.49 6.50 -2.55
N ILE A 87 0.26 6.03 -2.38
CA ILE A 87 -0.43 5.07 -3.24
C ILE A 87 -1.71 5.71 -3.78
N SER A 88 -1.87 5.66 -5.10
CA SER A 88 -3.13 5.99 -5.77
C SER A 88 -3.85 4.70 -6.22
N PRO A 89 -5.18 4.72 -6.39
CA PRO A 89 -5.91 3.58 -6.94
C PRO A 89 -5.79 3.48 -8.47
N GLY A 90 -5.29 4.52 -9.15
CA GLY A 90 -5.16 4.60 -10.59
C GLY A 90 -4.15 5.65 -11.02
N ILE A 91 -3.94 5.80 -12.33
CA ILE A 91 -3.05 6.80 -12.91
C ILE A 91 -3.69 7.45 -14.13
N TYR A 92 -3.45 8.75 -14.30
CA TYR A 92 -3.85 9.54 -15.45
C TYR A 92 -2.81 10.63 -15.69
N PRO A 93 -2.75 11.26 -16.88
CA PRO A 93 -1.60 12.09 -17.30
C PRO A 93 -1.18 13.15 -16.28
N ALA A 94 -2.11 13.99 -15.82
CA ALA A 94 -1.78 15.06 -14.87
C ALA A 94 -1.30 14.52 -13.51
N PHE A 95 -1.86 13.41 -13.01
CA PHE A 95 -1.37 12.80 -11.77
C PHE A 95 -0.01 12.13 -11.97
N ALA A 96 0.27 11.55 -13.13
CA ALA A 96 1.56 10.94 -13.43
C ALA A 96 2.69 11.99 -13.42
N GLU A 97 2.45 13.18 -13.99
CA GLU A 97 3.39 14.30 -13.92
C GLU A 97 3.62 14.79 -12.48
N ALA A 98 2.57 14.85 -11.66
CA ALA A 98 2.69 15.21 -10.25
C ALA A 98 3.46 14.13 -9.46
N ALA A 99 3.15 12.86 -9.69
CA ALA A 99 3.78 11.73 -9.04
C ALA A 99 5.29 11.64 -9.34
N ALA A 100 5.70 11.87 -10.58
CA ALA A 100 7.11 11.86 -10.99
C ALA A 100 7.94 12.98 -10.36
N ARG A 101 7.30 14.08 -9.95
CA ARG A 101 7.95 15.24 -9.31
C ARG A 101 7.86 15.21 -7.78
N ALA A 102 7.18 14.22 -7.20
CA ALA A 102 6.96 14.15 -5.77
C ALA A 102 8.28 13.94 -5.00
N ALA A 103 8.36 14.54 -3.81
CA ALA A 103 9.52 14.38 -2.92
C ALA A 103 9.58 13.00 -2.22
N VAL A 104 8.51 12.21 -2.34
CA VAL A 104 8.37 10.88 -1.77
C VAL A 104 8.03 9.87 -2.88
N PRO A 105 8.38 8.59 -2.73
CA PRO A 105 7.98 7.58 -3.72
C PRO A 105 6.47 7.50 -3.86
N VAL A 106 6.00 7.49 -5.12
CA VAL A 106 4.60 7.29 -5.49
C VAL A 106 4.47 5.95 -6.20
N ILE A 107 3.51 5.13 -5.76
CA ILE A 107 3.21 3.79 -6.29
C ILE A 107 1.80 3.86 -6.90
N PRO A 108 1.68 4.21 -8.19
CA PRO A 108 0.39 4.42 -8.81
C PRO A 108 -0.35 3.11 -9.09
N GLY A 109 -1.68 3.16 -9.04
CA GLY A 109 -2.54 2.06 -9.48
C GLY A 109 -2.59 1.92 -11.00
N VAL A 110 -2.59 0.69 -11.49
CA VAL A 110 -2.79 0.33 -12.91
C VAL A 110 -3.69 -0.91 -13.01
N ALA A 111 -4.43 -1.03 -14.10
CA ALA A 111 -5.27 -2.19 -14.45
C ALA A 111 -5.06 -2.67 -15.90
N THR A 112 -4.44 -1.85 -16.75
CA THR A 112 -4.22 -2.11 -18.17
C THR A 112 -2.77 -1.86 -18.58
N ALA A 113 -2.37 -2.42 -19.73
CA ALA A 113 -1.04 -2.19 -20.29
C ALA A 113 -0.81 -0.71 -20.64
N GLY A 114 -1.84 0.01 -21.09
CA GLY A 114 -1.74 1.44 -21.41
C GLY A 114 -1.46 2.30 -20.17
N GLU A 115 -2.09 2.01 -19.05
CA GLU A 115 -1.82 2.69 -17.77
C GLU A 115 -0.43 2.36 -17.24
N LEU A 116 0.02 1.10 -17.37
CA LEU A 116 1.39 0.71 -17.02
C LEU A 116 2.41 1.43 -17.90
N MET A 117 2.16 1.53 -19.21
CA MET A 117 3.02 2.30 -20.12
C MET A 117 3.06 3.78 -19.75
N LEU A 118 1.93 4.37 -19.35
CA LEU A 118 1.88 5.75 -18.85
C LEU A 118 2.75 5.91 -17.59
N ALA A 119 2.65 5.01 -16.62
CA ALA A 119 3.49 5.02 -15.42
C ALA A 119 4.99 4.93 -15.79
N LEU A 120 5.35 3.96 -16.64
CA LEU A 120 6.72 3.73 -17.08
C LEU A 120 7.30 4.93 -17.85
N ALA A 121 6.50 5.61 -18.69
CA ALA A 121 6.92 6.80 -19.42
C ALA A 121 7.29 7.97 -18.49
N HIS A 122 6.79 7.95 -17.25
CA HIS A 122 7.10 8.92 -16.21
C HIS A 122 8.11 8.39 -15.18
N GLY A 123 8.81 7.28 -15.48
CA GLY A 123 9.81 6.69 -14.60
C GLY A 123 9.24 5.96 -13.37
N LEU A 124 7.92 5.72 -13.35
CA LEU A 124 7.23 4.99 -12.27
C LEU A 124 7.17 3.51 -12.64
N ASP A 125 8.18 2.75 -12.22
CA ASP A 125 8.32 1.32 -12.54
C ASP A 125 7.70 0.38 -11.50
N THR A 126 7.22 0.93 -10.38
CA THR A 126 6.70 0.18 -9.25
C THR A 126 5.25 0.60 -9.03
N CYS A 127 4.32 -0.30 -9.35
CA CYS A 127 2.90 0.00 -9.45
C CYS A 127 2.05 -0.85 -8.50
N LYS A 128 0.84 -0.39 -8.22
CA LYS A 128 -0.22 -1.18 -7.60
C LYS A 128 -1.08 -1.79 -8.70
N LEU A 129 -1.28 -3.11 -8.71
CA LEU A 129 -2.33 -3.71 -9.55
C LEU A 129 -3.64 -3.63 -8.78
N PHE A 130 -4.63 -2.91 -9.29
CA PHE A 130 -5.90 -2.71 -8.58
C PHE A 130 -7.10 -2.55 -9.54
N PRO A 131 -8.26 -3.18 -9.23
CA PRO A 131 -8.49 -4.21 -8.21
C PRO A 131 -8.03 -5.61 -8.69
N ALA A 132 -6.97 -6.16 -8.08
CA ALA A 132 -6.19 -7.29 -8.59
C ALA A 132 -7.03 -8.49 -9.07
N GLU A 133 -7.88 -9.06 -8.22
CA GLU A 133 -8.69 -10.24 -8.58
C GLU A 133 -9.65 -9.97 -9.75
N VAL A 134 -10.18 -8.74 -9.86
CA VAL A 134 -11.18 -8.39 -10.89
C VAL A 134 -10.53 -8.19 -12.26
N VAL A 135 -9.28 -7.73 -12.30
CA VAL A 135 -8.58 -7.40 -13.55
C VAL A 135 -7.71 -8.54 -14.07
N GLY A 136 -7.84 -9.76 -13.51
CA GLY A 136 -7.14 -10.96 -13.96
C GLY A 136 -5.96 -11.40 -13.08
N GLY A 137 -5.63 -10.64 -12.04
CA GLY A 137 -4.77 -11.06 -10.95
C GLY A 137 -3.42 -11.63 -11.39
N ARG A 138 -3.10 -12.83 -10.89
CA ARG A 138 -1.83 -13.52 -11.18
C ARG A 138 -1.60 -13.76 -12.67
N ALA A 139 -2.65 -14.13 -13.42
CA ALA A 139 -2.52 -14.41 -14.85
C ALA A 139 -2.11 -13.14 -15.63
N LEU A 140 -2.69 -11.98 -15.26
CA LEU A 140 -2.31 -10.69 -15.83
C LEU A 140 -0.86 -10.32 -15.49
N LEU A 141 -0.46 -10.45 -14.22
CA LEU A 141 0.91 -10.17 -13.78
C LEU A 141 1.95 -11.04 -14.50
N GLN A 142 1.64 -12.34 -14.69
CA GLN A 142 2.49 -13.25 -15.46
C GLN A 142 2.59 -12.82 -16.93
N ALA A 143 1.46 -12.45 -17.56
CA ALA A 143 1.43 -11.98 -18.93
C ALA A 143 2.22 -10.67 -19.13
N TRP A 144 2.20 -9.76 -18.15
CA TRP A 144 2.95 -8.50 -18.20
C TRP A 144 4.45 -8.65 -17.96
N HIS A 145 4.91 -9.72 -17.33
CA HIS A 145 6.34 -9.91 -17.09
C HIS A 145 7.16 -10.01 -18.39
N GLY A 146 6.57 -10.51 -19.47
CA GLY A 146 7.21 -10.57 -20.79
C GLY A 146 7.50 -9.18 -21.39
N PRO A 147 6.48 -8.35 -21.66
CA PRO A 147 6.67 -7.01 -22.26
C PRO A 147 7.20 -5.95 -21.29
N PHE A 148 7.02 -6.13 -19.97
CA PHE A 148 7.41 -5.14 -18.95
C PHE A 148 8.28 -5.78 -17.84
N PRO A 149 9.45 -6.37 -18.17
CA PRO A 149 10.26 -7.11 -17.21
C PRO A 149 10.80 -6.25 -16.06
N GLN A 150 10.89 -4.94 -16.25
CA GLN A 150 11.33 -3.99 -15.23
C GLN A 150 10.24 -3.64 -14.20
N ALA A 151 8.96 -3.88 -14.53
CA ALA A 151 7.84 -3.44 -13.70
C ALA A 151 7.65 -4.34 -12.48
N MET A 152 7.49 -3.73 -11.31
CA MET A 152 7.25 -4.41 -10.03
C MET A 152 5.88 -4.05 -9.48
N PHE A 153 5.23 -4.97 -8.77
CA PHE A 153 3.84 -4.83 -8.38
C PHE A 153 3.57 -5.05 -6.90
N CYS A 154 2.62 -4.29 -6.37
CA CYS A 154 1.84 -4.58 -5.16
C CYS A 154 0.37 -4.84 -5.57
N PRO A 155 -0.02 -6.08 -5.93
CA PRO A 155 -1.41 -6.37 -6.24
C PRO A 155 -2.27 -6.21 -4.99
N THR A 156 -3.41 -5.54 -5.14
CA THR A 156 -4.34 -5.20 -4.06
C THR A 156 -5.78 -5.34 -4.54
N GLY A 157 -6.66 -5.84 -3.68
CA GLY A 157 -8.10 -5.99 -3.96
C GLY A 157 -8.49 -7.43 -4.26
N GLY A 158 -9.25 -8.02 -3.35
CA GLY A 158 -9.68 -9.43 -3.40
C GLY A 158 -8.64 -10.44 -2.85
N ILE A 159 -7.45 -9.97 -2.45
CA ILE A 159 -6.41 -10.83 -1.86
C ILE A 159 -6.71 -11.10 -0.38
N SER A 160 -6.45 -12.33 0.04
CA SER A 160 -6.63 -12.83 1.40
C SER A 160 -5.35 -13.48 1.91
N ALA A 161 -5.30 -13.83 3.20
CA ALA A 161 -4.20 -14.61 3.76
C ALA A 161 -3.97 -15.94 3.01
N ALA A 162 -5.04 -16.57 2.49
CA ALA A 162 -4.95 -17.83 1.77
C ALA A 162 -4.40 -17.66 0.34
N THR A 163 -4.70 -16.53 -0.32
CA THR A 163 -4.31 -16.30 -1.73
C THR A 163 -3.02 -15.49 -1.87
N ALA A 164 -2.58 -14.79 -0.82
CA ALA A 164 -1.36 -13.98 -0.83
C ALA A 164 -0.08 -14.75 -1.24
N PRO A 165 0.20 -15.98 -0.75
CA PRO A 165 1.40 -16.72 -1.14
C PRO A 165 1.51 -16.96 -2.64
N ASP A 166 0.38 -17.14 -3.32
CA ASP A 166 0.34 -17.39 -4.76
C ASP A 166 0.77 -16.16 -5.58
N TYR A 167 0.51 -14.96 -5.06
CA TYR A 167 0.98 -13.71 -5.66
C TYR A 167 2.46 -13.46 -5.35
N LEU A 168 2.87 -13.69 -4.09
CA LEU A 168 4.24 -13.46 -3.65
C LEU A 168 5.27 -14.32 -4.38
N ARG A 169 4.87 -15.49 -4.91
CA ARG A 169 5.71 -16.33 -5.77
C ARG A 169 6.06 -15.74 -7.13
N LEU A 170 5.36 -14.70 -7.59
CA LEU A 170 5.61 -14.11 -8.90
C LEU A 170 6.85 -13.21 -8.85
N PRO A 171 7.78 -13.31 -9.82
CA PRO A 171 9.05 -12.58 -9.78
C PRO A 171 8.90 -11.06 -9.91
N ASN A 172 7.74 -10.59 -10.36
CA ASN A 172 7.39 -9.18 -10.48
C ASN A 172 6.49 -8.68 -9.35
N VAL A 173 6.34 -9.42 -8.25
CA VAL A 173 5.57 -9.00 -7.07
C VAL A 173 6.51 -8.80 -5.88
N LEU A 174 6.46 -7.60 -5.27
CA LEU A 174 7.29 -7.27 -4.10
C LEU A 174 6.57 -7.52 -2.77
N CYS A 175 5.27 -7.22 -2.73
CA CYS A 175 4.38 -7.49 -1.62
C CYS A 175 2.94 -7.55 -2.14
N VAL A 176 1.96 -7.87 -1.29
CA VAL A 176 0.53 -7.73 -1.62
C VAL A 176 -0.14 -6.70 -0.73
N GLY A 177 -1.21 -6.06 -1.20
CA GLY A 177 -2.04 -5.18 -0.38
C GLY A 177 -3.24 -5.91 0.20
N GLY A 178 -3.51 -5.72 1.49
CA GLY A 178 -4.54 -6.48 2.21
C GLY A 178 -5.22 -5.71 3.34
N SER A 179 -6.54 -5.88 3.50
CA SER A 179 -7.29 -5.33 4.64
C SER A 179 -7.52 -6.35 5.77
N TRP A 180 -7.18 -7.62 5.57
CA TRP A 180 -7.47 -8.69 6.55
C TRP A 180 -6.63 -8.60 7.83
N LEU A 181 -5.57 -7.78 7.85
CA LEU A 181 -4.71 -7.57 9.02
C LEU A 181 -5.38 -6.71 10.08
N ALA A 182 -6.35 -5.87 9.69
CA ALA A 182 -7.09 -4.99 10.58
C ALA A 182 -8.60 -5.15 10.35
N PRO A 183 -9.20 -6.30 10.70
CA PRO A 183 -10.64 -6.49 10.57
C PRO A 183 -11.39 -5.40 11.34
N LYS A 184 -12.42 -4.81 10.72
CA LYS A 184 -13.19 -3.70 11.33
C LYS A 184 -13.70 -4.03 12.73
N ALA A 185 -14.14 -5.27 12.96
CA ALA A 185 -14.62 -5.72 14.26
C ALA A 185 -13.52 -5.71 15.33
N ALA A 186 -12.30 -6.14 14.99
CA ALA A 186 -11.17 -6.14 15.91
C ALA A 186 -10.73 -4.71 16.25
N VAL A 187 -10.70 -3.82 15.25
CA VAL A 187 -10.39 -2.39 15.45
C VAL A 187 -11.43 -1.73 16.36
N ALA A 188 -12.73 -1.96 16.09
CA ALA A 188 -13.82 -1.40 16.90
C ALA A 188 -13.80 -1.91 18.35
N ALA A 189 -13.45 -3.18 18.56
CA ALA A 189 -13.30 -3.79 19.88
C ALA A 189 -11.96 -3.45 20.56
N ARG A 190 -11.05 -2.74 19.88
CA ARG A 190 -9.66 -2.49 20.32
C ARG A 190 -8.91 -3.80 20.66
N ASP A 191 -9.18 -4.85 19.89
CA ASP A 191 -8.54 -6.16 20.02
C ASP A 191 -7.16 -6.17 19.33
N TRP A 192 -6.22 -5.48 19.97
CA TRP A 192 -4.84 -5.32 19.50
C TRP A 192 -4.06 -6.64 19.49
N GLU A 193 -4.45 -7.60 20.32
CA GLU A 193 -3.84 -8.93 20.36
C GLU A 193 -4.16 -9.70 19.08
N THR A 194 -5.44 -9.74 18.67
CA THR A 194 -5.84 -10.35 17.40
C THR A 194 -5.14 -9.68 16.22
N ILE A 195 -5.07 -8.34 16.19
CA ILE A 195 -4.39 -7.61 15.12
C ILE A 195 -2.89 -7.94 15.07
N SER A 196 -2.22 -7.96 16.23
CA SER A 196 -0.79 -8.32 16.31
C SER A 196 -0.53 -9.75 15.85
N ARG A 197 -1.43 -10.70 16.17
CA ARG A 197 -1.37 -12.08 15.69
C ARG A 197 -1.53 -12.17 14.17
N LEU A 198 -2.54 -11.52 13.61
CA LEU A 198 -2.79 -11.49 12.16
C LEU A 198 -1.62 -10.83 11.40
N ALA A 199 -1.05 -9.76 11.95
CA ALA A 199 0.14 -9.12 11.42
C ALA A 199 1.35 -10.05 11.44
N ARG A 200 1.53 -10.87 12.49
CA ARG A 200 2.61 -11.86 12.58
C ARG A 200 2.48 -12.97 11.55
N GLU A 201 1.27 -13.49 11.38
CA GLU A 201 0.96 -14.47 10.33
C GLU A 201 1.25 -13.89 8.94
N ALA A 202 0.84 -12.63 8.70
CA ALA A 202 1.11 -11.94 7.44
C ALA A 202 2.61 -11.68 7.20
N ALA A 203 3.37 -11.24 8.22
CA ALA A 203 4.81 -11.00 8.12
C ALA A 203 5.62 -12.30 7.93
N ALA A 204 5.07 -13.44 8.34
CA ALA A 204 5.64 -14.76 8.11
C ALA A 204 5.40 -15.30 6.70
N LEU A 205 4.52 -14.67 5.90
CA LEU A 205 4.32 -15.07 4.51
C LEU A 205 5.63 -14.96 3.72
N ARG A 206 5.81 -15.89 2.78
CA ARG A 206 6.98 -15.99 1.90
C ARG A 206 6.51 -16.12 0.46
N ALA A 207 7.38 -15.69 -0.46
CA ALA A 207 7.40 -16.20 -1.82
C ALA A 207 7.74 -17.69 -1.77
#